data_AF-A0A6G4QW36-F1
#
_entry.id   AF-A0A6G4QW36-F1
#
_cell.length_a   1.000
_cell.length_b   1.000
_cell.length_c   1.000
_cell.angle_alpha   90.00
_cell.angle_beta   90.00
_cell.angle_gamma   90.00
#
_symmetry.space_group_name_H-M   'P 1'
#
loop_
_entity.id
_entity.type
_entity.pdbx_description
1 polymer ?
#
loop_
_entity_poly.entity_id
_entity_poly.type
_entity_poly.pdbx_seq_one_letter_code
_entity_poly.pdbx_strand_id
1 'polypeptide(L)'
;MKKIILPIVAVSALAAATVPAAAMAQPVNQRQAQLEQRIDRGVRTGDLTRHEARRLQGELREVSRLEYRYRAGGLNGWERADLDRRLDRISAQIRYERNDRDYGHGYGRGAPNRW
;
A
#
# COMPACT_ATOMS: atom_id res chain seq x y z
N MET A 1 48.40 32.96 27.00
CA MET A 1 48.17 34.14 26.13
C MET A 1 47.56 33.67 24.81
N LYS A 2 46.58 34.45 24.32
CA LYS A 2 45.88 34.44 23.02
C LYS A 2 45.01 33.23 22.66
N LYS A 3 43.69 33.52 22.67
CA LYS A 3 42.58 32.84 22.00
C LYS A 3 42.62 33.19 20.50
N ILE A 4 42.28 32.24 19.62
CA ILE A 4 41.97 32.53 18.21
C ILE A 4 40.63 31.89 17.87
N ILE A 5 39.66 32.76 17.59
CA ILE A 5 38.36 32.46 17.01
C ILE A 5 38.53 32.56 15.50
N LEU A 6 38.03 31.60 14.73
CA LEU A 6 37.79 31.79 13.29
C LEU A 6 36.42 31.16 12.92
N PRO A 7 35.57 31.91 12.18
CA PRO A 7 34.18 31.55 11.93
C PRO A 7 34.07 30.61 10.73
N ILE A 8 33.22 29.58 10.83
CA ILE A 8 32.88 28.76 9.67
C ILE A 8 31.62 29.32 9.02
N VAL A 9 31.84 29.69 7.77
CA VAL A 9 30.95 30.25 6.76
C VAL A 9 29.71 29.37 6.53
N ALA A 10 28.57 30.03 6.36
CA ALA A 10 27.32 29.44 5.91
C ALA A 10 27.48 28.85 4.50
N VAL A 11 27.07 27.60 4.30
CA VAL A 11 26.88 27.02 2.97
C VAL A 11 25.40 26.77 2.77
N SER A 12 24.75 27.73 2.13
CA SER A 12 23.46 27.55 1.47
C SER A 12 23.72 26.85 0.14
N ALA A 13 23.32 25.58 0.04
CA ALA A 13 23.11 24.92 -1.24
C ALA A 13 21.75 24.22 -1.17
N LEU A 14 20.70 24.96 -1.50
CA LEU A 14 19.40 24.36 -1.79
C LEU A 14 19.52 23.70 -3.17
N ALA A 15 20.05 22.48 -3.20
CA ALA A 15 20.08 21.68 -4.41
C ALA A 15 18.63 21.32 -4.77
N ALA A 16 18.13 21.89 -5.88
CA ALA A 16 16.92 21.42 -6.51
C ALA A 16 17.19 20.01 -7.05
N ALA A 17 16.93 18.99 -6.22
CA ALA A 17 17.00 17.60 -6.63
C ALA A 17 15.90 17.35 -7.66
N THR A 18 16.27 17.34 -8.93
CA THR A 18 15.46 16.76 -10.00
C THR A 18 15.41 15.26 -9.73
N VAL A 19 14.37 14.82 -9.02
CA VAL A 19 14.14 13.39 -8.79
C VAL A 19 13.92 12.71 -10.15
N PRO A 20 14.76 11.74 -10.54
CA PRO A 20 14.61 11.09 -11.84
C PRO A 20 13.27 10.33 -11.86
N ALA A 21 12.41 10.67 -12.82
CA ALA A 21 11.08 10.06 -13.01
C ALA A 21 11.11 8.52 -13.21
N ALA A 22 12.30 7.95 -13.48
CA ALA A 22 12.55 6.52 -13.57
C ALA A 22 12.51 5.79 -12.20
N ALA A 23 12.82 6.49 -11.10
CA ALA A 23 12.68 5.92 -9.75
C ALA A 23 11.21 5.68 -9.37
N MET A 24 10.29 6.32 -10.09
CA MET A 24 8.86 6.32 -9.79
C MET A 24 8.08 5.19 -10.46
N ALA A 25 8.70 4.36 -11.33
CA ALA A 25 8.06 3.19 -11.97
C ALA A 25 8.30 1.86 -11.22
N GLN A 26 9.37 1.80 -10.41
CA GLN A 26 9.64 0.71 -9.45
C GLN A 26 8.57 0.50 -8.34
N PRO A 27 7.83 1.51 -7.84
CA PRO A 27 6.97 1.32 -6.67
C PRO A 27 5.73 0.48 -6.96
N VAL A 28 5.21 0.43 -8.20
CA VAL A 28 3.99 -0.31 -8.53
C VAL A 28 4.19 -1.81 -8.37
N ASN A 29 5.26 -2.37 -8.96
CA ASN A 29 5.62 -3.78 -8.82
C ASN A 29 5.88 -4.15 -7.35
N GLN A 30 6.62 -3.30 -6.64
CA GLN A 30 6.92 -3.53 -5.22
C GLN A 30 5.65 -3.52 -4.37
N ARG A 31 4.71 -2.60 -4.64
CA ARG A 31 3.42 -2.54 -3.97
C ARG A 31 2.56 -3.77 -4.25
N GLN A 32 2.52 -4.26 -5.48
CA GLN A 32 1.81 -5.51 -5.81
C GLN A 32 2.34 -6.69 -4.99
N ALA A 33 3.67 -6.86 -4.94
CA ALA A 33 4.30 -7.93 -4.16
C ALA A 33 4.00 -7.80 -2.65
N GLN A 34 4.00 -6.58 -2.12
CA GLN A 34 3.64 -6.33 -0.72
C GLN A 34 2.18 -6.70 -0.41
N LEU A 35 1.25 -6.38 -1.32
CA LEU A 35 -0.16 -6.72 -1.15
C LEU A 35 -0.39 -8.23 -1.25
N GLU A 36 0.28 -8.90 -2.19
CA GLU A 36 0.26 -10.37 -2.31
C GLU A 36 0.75 -11.04 -1.01
N GLN A 37 1.87 -10.59 -0.46
CA GLN A 37 2.38 -11.07 0.83
C GLN A 37 1.39 -10.84 1.99
N ARG A 38 0.68 -9.71 1.99
CA ARG A 38 -0.34 -9.43 3.03
C ARG A 38 -1.54 -10.36 2.91
N ILE A 39 -1.96 -10.67 1.68
CA ILE A 39 -3.05 -11.63 1.43
C ILE A 39 -2.61 -13.02 1.92
N ASP A 40 -1.43 -13.47 1.53
CA ASP A 40 -0.91 -14.78 1.92
C ASP A 40 -0.75 -14.90 3.44
N ARG A 41 -0.24 -13.84 4.10
CA ARG A 41 -0.17 -13.79 5.56
C ARG A 41 -1.58 -13.86 6.16
N GLY A 42 -2.53 -13.08 5.65
CA GLY A 42 -3.90 -13.08 6.16
C GLY A 42 -4.59 -14.45 6.03
N VAL A 43 -4.33 -15.19 4.96
CA VAL A 43 -4.82 -16.57 4.82
C VAL A 43 -4.15 -17.50 5.83
N ARG A 44 -2.84 -17.37 6.04
CA ARG A 44 -2.07 -18.21 6.97
C ARG A 44 -2.45 -17.98 8.43
N THR A 45 -2.68 -16.73 8.83
CA THR A 45 -3.07 -16.38 10.21
C THR A 45 -4.55 -16.64 10.48
N GLY A 46 -5.36 -16.80 9.44
CA GLY A 46 -6.80 -16.86 9.60
C GLY A 46 -7.41 -15.47 9.82
N ASP A 47 -6.82 -14.41 9.26
CA ASP A 47 -7.44 -13.08 9.17
C ASP A 47 -8.20 -12.88 7.84
N LEU A 48 -7.91 -13.65 6.79
CA LEU A 48 -8.68 -13.66 5.52
C LEU A 48 -9.27 -15.04 5.20
N THR A 49 -10.50 -15.09 4.67
CA THR A 49 -11.10 -16.34 4.18
C THR A 49 -10.43 -16.72 2.87
N ARG A 50 -10.48 -18.01 2.51
CA ARG A 50 -10.05 -18.45 1.17
C ARG A 50 -10.83 -17.75 0.06
N HIS A 51 -12.09 -17.36 0.31
CA HIS A 51 -12.92 -16.65 -0.65
C HIS A 51 -12.50 -15.18 -0.79
N GLU A 52 -12.31 -14.46 0.33
CA GLU A 52 -11.76 -13.10 0.37
C GLU A 52 -10.41 -13.02 -0.33
N ALA A 53 -9.48 -13.91 0.03
CA ALA A 53 -8.16 -13.96 -0.57
C ALA A 53 -8.22 -14.20 -2.08
N ARG A 54 -9.09 -15.09 -2.56
CA ARG A 54 -9.29 -15.30 -4.00
C ARG A 54 -9.83 -14.06 -4.70
N ARG A 55 -10.76 -13.32 -4.07
CA ARG A 55 -11.29 -12.06 -4.61
C ARG A 55 -10.18 -11.02 -4.72
N LEU A 56 -9.45 -10.77 -3.63
CA LEU A 56 -8.34 -9.82 -3.57
C LEU A 56 -7.21 -10.16 -4.56
N GLN A 57 -6.86 -11.44 -4.71
CA GLN A 57 -5.90 -11.89 -5.71
C GLN A 57 -6.41 -11.67 -7.14
N GLY A 58 -7.72 -11.80 -7.37
CA GLY A 58 -8.35 -11.45 -8.64
C GLY A 58 -8.18 -9.97 -8.96
N GLU A 59 -8.51 -9.09 -8.00
CA GLU A 59 -8.36 -7.63 -8.12
C GLU A 59 -6.90 -7.23 -8.38
N LEU A 60 -5.92 -7.84 -7.68
CA LEU A 60 -4.50 -7.62 -7.96
C LEU A 60 -4.11 -8.02 -9.38
N ARG A 61 -4.56 -9.18 -9.86
CA ARG A 61 -4.27 -9.64 -11.23
C ARG A 61 -4.86 -8.71 -12.28
N GLU A 62 -6.02 -8.12 -12.04
CA GLU A 62 -6.60 -7.10 -12.93
C GLU A 62 -5.71 -5.86 -13.00
N VAL A 63 -5.18 -5.40 -11.87
CA VAL A 63 -4.22 -4.29 -11.82
C VAL A 63 -2.92 -4.63 -12.55
N SER A 64 -2.36 -5.84 -12.37
CA SER A 64 -1.16 -6.27 -13.10
C SER A 64 -1.38 -6.33 -14.61
N ARG A 65 -2.56 -6.79 -15.07
CA ARG A 65 -2.92 -6.77 -16.49
C ARG A 65 -3.04 -5.35 -17.03
N LEU A 66 -3.60 -4.43 -16.24
CA LEU A 66 -3.72 -3.04 -16.60
C LEU A 66 -2.35 -2.36 -16.69
N GLU A 67 -1.46 -2.62 -15.72
CA GLU A 67 -0.07 -2.14 -15.75
C GLU A 67 0.65 -2.62 -17.00
N TYR A 68 0.52 -3.90 -17.36
CA TYR A 68 1.12 -4.43 -18.59
C TYR A 68 0.66 -3.66 -19.83
N ARG A 69 -0.62 -3.29 -19.91
CA ARG A 69 -1.17 -2.48 -21.00
C ARG A 69 -0.61 -1.06 -21.00
N TYR A 70 -0.52 -0.41 -19.84
CA TYR A 70 0.06 0.94 -19.73
C TYR A 70 1.55 0.96 -20.07
N ARG A 71 2.29 -0.10 -19.71
CA ARG A 71 3.71 -0.23 -20.07
C ARG A 71 3.96 -0.29 -21.58
N ALA A 72 3.02 -0.81 -22.36
CA ALA A 72 3.17 -0.90 -23.82
C ALA A 72 3.30 0.49 -24.50
N GLY A 73 2.68 1.53 -23.93
CA GLY A 73 2.79 2.92 -24.40
C GLY A 73 3.79 3.77 -23.62
N GLY A 74 4.41 3.22 -22.58
CA GLY A 74 5.15 3.96 -21.57
C GLY A 74 4.23 4.57 -20.51
N LEU A 75 4.56 4.35 -19.23
CA LEU A 75 3.76 4.83 -18.10
C LEU A 75 3.78 6.36 -17.99
N ASN A 76 2.64 7.01 -18.22
CA ASN A 76 2.44 8.43 -17.95
C ASN A 76 2.05 8.67 -16.47
N GLY A 77 2.07 9.94 -16.04
CA GLY A 77 1.79 10.30 -14.64
C GLY A 77 0.37 9.95 -14.18
N TRP A 78 -0.62 10.07 -15.08
CA TRP A 78 -2.02 9.75 -14.78
C TRP A 78 -2.25 8.24 -14.66
N GLU A 79 -1.67 7.44 -15.54
CA GLU A 79 -1.73 5.98 -15.52
C GLU A 79 -1.11 5.43 -14.23
N ARG A 80 0.01 6.01 -13.80
CA ARG A 80 0.61 5.67 -12.50
C ARG A 80 -0.34 6.00 -11.35
N ALA A 81 -0.91 7.20 -11.33
CA ALA A 81 -1.86 7.59 -10.30
C ALA A 81 -3.14 6.73 -10.32
N ASP A 82 -3.56 6.21 -11.48
CA ASP A 82 -4.66 5.26 -11.57
C ASP A 82 -4.30 3.91 -10.94
N LEU A 83 -3.13 3.36 -11.28
CA LEU A 83 -2.62 2.12 -10.68
C LEU A 83 -2.47 2.27 -9.16
N ASP A 84 -1.91 3.38 -8.69
CA ASP A 84 -1.74 3.64 -7.26
C ASP A 84 -3.08 3.71 -6.53
N ARG A 85 -4.08 4.43 -7.06
CA ARG A 85 -5.42 4.48 -6.47
C ARG A 85 -6.08 3.10 -6.38
N ARG A 86 -5.86 2.24 -7.37
CA ARG A 86 -6.37 0.85 -7.36
C ARG A 86 -5.67 0.00 -6.31
N LEU A 87 -4.34 0.10 -6.22
CA LEU A 87 -3.56 -0.61 -5.19
C LEU A 87 -3.92 -0.14 -3.78
N ASP A 88 -4.16 1.16 -3.58
CA ASP A 88 -4.58 1.71 -2.30
C ASP A 88 -5.98 1.20 -1.91
N ARG A 89 -6.90 1.05 -2.86
CA ARG A 89 -8.21 0.42 -2.63
C ARG A 89 -8.07 -1.04 -2.17
N ILE A 90 -7.24 -1.83 -2.85
CA ILE A 90 -6.97 -3.22 -2.47
C ILE A 90 -6.34 -3.29 -1.07
N SER A 91 -5.38 -2.40 -0.80
CA SER A 91 -4.74 -2.28 0.52
C SER A 91 -5.75 -2.01 1.64
N ALA A 92 -6.75 -1.16 1.37
CA ALA A 92 -7.84 -0.85 2.29
C ALA A 92 -8.79 -2.05 2.47
N GLN A 93 -9.20 -2.72 1.39
CA GLN A 93 -10.03 -3.93 1.49
C GLN A 93 -9.35 -5.03 2.31
N ILE A 94 -8.06 -5.28 2.12
CA ILE A 94 -7.29 -6.21 2.96
C ILE A 94 -7.39 -5.81 4.43
N ARG A 95 -7.34 -4.51 4.76
CA ARG A 95 -7.46 -4.06 6.15
C ARG A 95 -8.87 -4.29 6.70
N TYR A 96 -9.90 -3.97 5.92
CA TYR A 96 -11.29 -4.18 6.33
C TYR A 96 -11.61 -5.66 6.52
N GLU A 97 -11.27 -6.51 5.56
CA GLU A 97 -11.55 -7.96 5.61
C GLU A 97 -10.83 -8.63 6.78
N ARG A 98 -9.60 -8.20 7.11
CA ARG A 98 -8.89 -8.65 8.32
C ARG A 98 -9.58 -8.22 9.60
N ASN A 99 -10.03 -6.96 9.67
CA ASN A 99 -10.67 -6.41 10.86
C ASN A 99 -12.11 -6.91 11.05
N ASP A 100 -12.85 -7.23 9.98
CA ASP A 100 -14.24 -7.73 10.07
C ASP A 100 -14.32 -9.03 10.90
N ARG A 101 -13.26 -9.85 10.85
CA ARG A 101 -13.14 -11.03 11.71
C ARG A 101 -12.95 -10.67 13.19
N ASP A 102 -12.22 -9.60 13.47
CA ASP A 102 -12.02 -9.10 14.82
C ASP A 102 -13.33 -8.48 15.38
N TYR A 103 -14.13 -7.83 14.53
CA TYR A 103 -15.43 -7.27 14.90
C TYR A 103 -16.56 -8.31 15.03
N GLY A 104 -16.38 -9.52 14.50
CA GLY A 104 -17.36 -10.61 14.59
C GLY A 104 -17.55 -11.21 16.00
N HIS A 105 -16.69 -10.88 16.96
CA HIS A 105 -16.72 -11.41 18.33
C HIS A 105 -17.28 -10.41 19.36
N GLY A 106 -18.34 -9.67 19.01
CA GLY A 106 -18.75 -8.49 19.79
C GLY A 106 -20.25 -8.26 20.00
N TYR A 107 -21.12 -9.26 19.87
CA TYR A 107 -22.53 -9.11 20.33
C TYR A 107 -23.01 -10.41 20.97
N GLY A 108 -22.75 -10.49 22.27
CA GLY A 108 -23.36 -11.46 23.16
C GLY A 108 -24.88 -11.38 23.05
N ARG A 109 -25.46 -12.54 22.73
CA ARG A 109 -26.86 -12.91 22.88
C ARG A 109 -27.35 -12.56 24.30
N GLY A 110 -27.85 -11.34 24.49
CA GLY A 110 -28.59 -10.92 25.67
C GLY A 110 -30.09 -10.93 25.36
N ALA A 111 -30.70 -12.11 25.33
CA ALA A 111 -32.16 -12.21 25.35
C ALA A 111 -32.66 -11.81 26.74
N PRO A 112 -33.47 -10.75 26.92
CA PRO A 112 -34.15 -10.55 28.18
C PRO A 112 -35.35 -11.50 28.22
N ASN A 113 -35.17 -12.65 28.87
CA ASN A 113 -36.29 -13.40 29.42
C ASN A 113 -36.97 -12.52 30.48
N ARG A 114 -38.21 -12.08 30.23
CA ARG A 114 -39.11 -11.63 31.29
C ARG A 114 -40.53 -12.14 31.03
N TRP A 115 -40.86 -13.17 31.82
CA TRP A 115 -42.13 -13.61 32.40
C TRP A 115 -43.43 -13.10 31.79
#